data_AF-A0A9P1P1Z9-F1
#
_entry.id   AF-A0A9P1P1Z9-F1
#
_cell.length_a   1.000
_cell.length_b   1.000
_cell.length_c   1.000
_cell.angle_alpha   90.00
_cell.angle_beta   90.00
_cell.angle_gamma   90.00
#
_symmetry.space_group_name_H-M   'P 1'
#
loop_
_entity.id
_entity.type
_entity.pdbx_description
1 polymer ?
#
loop_
_entity_poly.entity_id
_entity_poly.type
_entity_poly.pdbx_seq_one_letter_code
_entity_poly.pdbx_strand_id
1 'polypeptide(L)'
;MTDNSTQTSNNAVEAVSSLKDKFLKIINSWQLKVGIVLSVVVAIGFLSFFWSHMVAELGMKAWSKSSGATPIRCMIRDTNGDEYVSCSAILNDQIVPLECGSSIFNVGCRINYGAAAAPAVRQPKP
;
A
#
# COMPACT_ATOMS: atom_id res chain seq x y z
N MET A 1 -20.96 40.25 43.49
CA MET A 1 -21.21 39.37 42.31
C MET A 1 -19.95 39.38 41.44
N THR A 2 -18.86 38.75 41.87
CA THR A 2 -17.56 38.82 41.16
C THR A 2 -16.76 37.52 41.21
N ASP A 3 -17.41 36.39 41.53
CA ASP A 3 -16.68 35.17 41.88
C ASP A 3 -16.77 34.07 40.83
N ASN A 4 -17.79 34.09 39.96
CA ASN A 4 -18.03 32.97 39.04
C ASN A 4 -17.17 33.02 37.75
N SER A 5 -16.86 34.21 37.23
CA SER A 5 -16.04 34.35 36.01
C SER A 5 -14.55 34.09 36.26
N THR A 6 -14.05 34.47 37.44
CA THR A 6 -12.64 34.36 37.83
C THR A 6 -12.26 32.93 38.25
N GLN A 7 -13.16 32.19 38.91
CA GLN A 7 -12.98 30.76 39.15
C GLN A 7 -12.98 29.95 37.85
N THR A 8 -13.89 30.25 36.93
CA THR A 8 -13.99 29.55 35.64
C THR A 8 -12.75 29.75 34.78
N SER A 9 -12.16 30.96 34.75
CA SER A 9 -10.92 31.22 34.01
C SER A 9 -9.70 30.51 34.62
N ASN A 10 -9.59 30.47 35.94
CA ASN A 10 -8.45 29.86 36.62
C ASN A 10 -8.45 28.33 36.45
N ASN A 11 -9.63 27.70 36.53
CA ASN A 11 -9.81 26.28 36.28
C ASN A 11 -9.51 25.90 34.81
N ALA A 12 -9.87 26.76 33.85
CA ALA A 12 -9.56 26.55 32.44
C ALA A 12 -8.05 26.68 32.16
N VAL A 13 -7.37 27.63 32.80
CA VAL A 13 -5.91 27.82 32.68
C VAL A 13 -5.14 26.66 33.29
N GLU A 14 -5.57 26.12 34.44
CA GLU A 14 -5.01 24.90 35.05
C GLU A 14 -5.27 23.64 34.21
N ALA A 15 -6.45 23.52 33.60
CA ALA A 15 -6.75 22.42 32.70
C ALA A 15 -5.81 22.45 31.48
N VAL A 16 -5.62 23.61 30.86
CA VAL A 16 -4.72 23.77 29.71
C VAL A 16 -3.25 23.56 30.08
N SER A 17 -2.80 24.06 31.23
CA SER A 17 -1.41 23.84 31.68
C SER A 17 -1.15 22.37 32.01
N SER A 18 -2.08 21.69 32.69
CA SER A 18 -1.95 20.27 33.00
C SER A 18 -1.99 19.37 31.77
N LEU A 19 -2.77 19.73 30.74
CA LEU A 19 -2.73 19.08 29.43
C LEU A 19 -1.37 19.32 28.76
N LYS A 20 -0.89 20.56 28.72
CA LYS A 20 0.41 20.90 28.12
C LYS A 20 1.56 20.13 28.77
N ASP A 21 1.57 20.02 30.10
CA ASP A 21 2.61 19.29 30.83
C ASP A 21 2.54 17.78 30.58
N LYS A 22 1.33 17.21 30.50
CA LYS A 22 1.13 15.81 30.09
C LYS A 22 1.63 15.58 28.66
N PHE A 23 1.31 16.49 27.73
CA PHE A 23 1.78 16.42 26.36
C PHE A 23 3.31 16.52 26.27
N LEU A 24 3.94 17.46 26.97
CA LEU A 24 5.40 17.58 27.01
C LEU A 24 6.08 16.34 27.59
N LYS A 25 5.48 15.74 28.63
CA LYS A 25 5.96 14.49 29.22
C LYS A 25 5.85 13.30 28.25
N ILE A 26 4.78 13.23 27.47
CA ILE A 26 4.58 12.19 26.44
C ILE A 26 5.56 12.39 25.27
N ILE A 27 5.70 13.62 24.77
CA ILE A 27 6.60 13.94 23.66
C ILE A 27 8.06 13.68 24.02
N ASN A 28 8.45 13.95 25.26
CA ASN A 28 9.81 13.68 25.74
C ASN A 28 9.99 12.25 26.30
N SER A 29 8.98 11.39 26.23
CA SER A 29 9.09 10.01 26.72
C SER A 29 9.99 9.19 25.80
N TRP A 30 10.85 8.36 26.41
CA TRP A 30 11.68 7.40 25.66
C TRP A 30 10.82 6.37 24.90
N GLN A 31 9.64 6.07 25.45
CA GLN A 31 8.64 5.18 24.85
C GLN A 31 8.14 5.71 23.51
N LEU A 32 7.87 7.02 23.39
CA LEU A 32 7.48 7.63 22.13
C LEU A 32 8.60 7.54 21.10
N LYS A 33 9.86 7.81 21.49
CA LYS A 33 11.01 7.71 20.59
C LYS A 33 11.18 6.29 20.04
N VAL A 34 11.12 5.28 20.92
CA VAL A 34 11.18 3.87 20.52
C VAL A 34 9.97 3.49 19.64
N GLY A 35 8.77 3.95 20.00
CA GLY A 35 7.55 3.70 19.23
C GLY A 35 7.64 4.26 17.81
N ILE A 36 8.18 5.47 17.64
CA ILE A 36 8.41 6.07 16.32
C ILE A 36 9.41 5.23 15.52
N VAL A 37 10.55 4.88 16.11
CA VAL A 37 11.57 4.06 15.42
C VAL A 37 11.00 2.72 14.98
N LEU A 38 10.29 2.01 15.87
CA LEU A 38 9.67 0.74 15.56
C LEU A 38 8.61 0.89 14.45
N SER A 39 7.79 1.93 14.52
CA SER A 39 6.79 2.23 13.48
C SER A 39 7.43 2.45 12.12
N VAL A 40 8.56 3.16 12.06
CA VAL A 40 9.29 3.42 10.81
C VAL A 40 9.86 2.12 10.26
N VAL A 41 10.47 1.27 11.10
CA VAL A 41 11.02 -0.03 10.67
C VAL A 41 9.92 -0.92 10.09
N VAL A 42 8.77 -1.00 10.76
CA VAL A 42 7.60 -1.76 10.28
C VAL A 42 7.10 -1.20 8.94
N ALA A 43 6.99 0.13 8.81
CA ALA A 43 6.58 0.76 7.55
C ALA A 43 7.54 0.47 6.40
N ILE A 44 8.85 0.55 6.63
CA ILE A 44 9.88 0.19 5.63
C ILE A 44 9.77 -1.28 5.25
N GLY A 45 9.55 -2.18 6.22
CA GLY A 45 9.34 -3.61 5.97
C GLY A 45 8.14 -3.87 5.06
N PHE A 46 7.00 -3.25 5.35
CA PHE A 46 5.80 -3.34 4.51
C PHE A 46 6.02 -2.78 3.11
N LEU A 47 6.61 -1.58 3.00
CA LEU A 47 6.92 -0.98 1.71
C LEU A 47 7.85 -1.87 0.89
N SER A 48 8.89 -2.44 1.50
CA SER A 48 9.82 -3.33 0.81
C SER A 48 9.14 -4.61 0.32
N PHE A 49 8.26 -5.20 1.15
CA PHE A 49 7.52 -6.41 0.79
C PHE A 49 6.55 -6.19 -0.37
N PHE A 50 5.80 -5.09 -0.35
CA PHE A 50 4.78 -4.80 -1.36
C PHE A 50 5.29 -4.01 -2.58
N TRP A 51 6.54 -3.53 -2.55
CA TRP A 51 7.12 -2.68 -3.60
C TRP A 51 6.94 -3.27 -5.00
N SER A 52 7.35 -4.54 -5.18
CA SER A 52 7.27 -5.25 -6.44
C SER A 52 5.85 -5.35 -7.00
N HIS A 53 4.88 -5.59 -6.12
CA HIS A 53 3.47 -5.67 -6.49
C HIS A 53 2.95 -4.28 -6.93
N MET A 54 3.27 -3.22 -6.19
CA MET A 54 2.86 -1.85 -6.55
C MET A 54 3.43 -1.43 -7.91
N VAL A 55 4.70 -1.73 -8.18
CA VAL A 55 5.34 -1.41 -9.46
C VAL A 55 4.71 -2.21 -10.60
N ALA A 56 4.45 -3.50 -10.40
CA ALA A 56 3.80 -4.34 -11.39
C ALA A 56 2.37 -3.86 -11.73
N GLU A 57 1.59 -3.41 -10.73
CA GLU A 57 0.28 -2.83 -10.98
C GLU A 57 0.35 -1.55 -11.83
N LEU A 58 1.36 -0.70 -11.60
CA LEU A 58 1.58 0.49 -12.42
C LEU A 58 1.91 0.11 -13.87
N GLY A 59 2.79 -0.89 -14.04
CA GLY A 59 3.09 -1.47 -15.35
C GLY A 59 1.85 -2.00 -16.06
N MET A 60 0.99 -2.73 -15.33
CA MET A 60 -0.23 -3.32 -15.86
C MET A 60 -1.19 -2.23 -16.32
N LYS A 61 -1.43 -1.21 -15.49
CA LYS A 61 -2.30 -0.08 -15.82
C LYS A 61 -1.79 0.66 -17.06
N ALA A 62 -0.48 0.88 -17.16
CA ALA A 62 0.13 1.52 -18.33
C ALA A 62 -0.02 0.68 -19.60
N TRP A 63 0.30 -0.61 -19.53
CA TRP A 63 0.14 -1.55 -20.64
C TRP A 63 -1.32 -1.69 -21.08
N SER A 64 -2.24 -1.81 -20.12
CA SER A 64 -3.68 -1.91 -20.38
C SER A 64 -4.21 -0.69 -21.10
N LYS A 65 -3.80 0.52 -20.65
CA LYS A 65 -4.16 1.77 -21.32
C LYS A 65 -3.62 1.83 -22.75
N SER A 66 -2.39 1.37 -22.98
CA SER A 66 -1.79 1.35 -24.32
C SER A 66 -2.43 0.33 -25.26
N SER A 67 -2.94 -0.78 -24.72
CA SER A 67 -3.44 -1.92 -25.51
C SER A 67 -4.96 -1.95 -25.64
N GLY A 68 -5.68 -0.99 -25.03
CA GLY A 68 -7.14 -1.01 -24.95
C GLY A 68 -7.69 -2.15 -24.08
N ALA A 69 -6.87 -2.69 -23.17
CA ALA A 69 -7.26 -3.75 -22.25
C ALA A 69 -7.82 -3.17 -20.94
N THR A 70 -8.62 -3.95 -20.23
CA THR A 70 -9.09 -3.63 -18.87
C THR A 70 -8.22 -4.35 -17.84
N PRO A 71 -7.53 -3.66 -16.92
CA PRO A 71 -6.71 -4.31 -15.90
C PRO A 71 -7.59 -5.09 -14.90
N ILE A 72 -7.15 -6.27 -14.47
CA ILE A 72 -7.83 -7.06 -13.41
C ILE A 72 -7.06 -6.94 -12.10
N ARG A 73 -5.99 -7.72 -11.94
CA ARG A 73 -5.17 -7.77 -10.71
C ARG A 73 -3.78 -8.33 -10.99
N CYS A 74 -2.85 -7.97 -10.10
CA CYS A 74 -1.53 -8.58 -9.98
C CYS A 74 -1.48 -9.49 -8.75
N MET A 75 -0.72 -10.58 -8.84
CA MET A 75 -0.39 -11.40 -7.68
C MET A 75 0.69 -10.72 -6.83
N ILE A 76 0.89 -11.20 -5.60
CA ILE A 76 2.10 -10.85 -4.83
C ILE A 76 3.26 -11.63 -5.45
N ARG A 77 4.43 -10.99 -5.57
CA ARG A 77 5.62 -11.63 -6.12
C ARG A 77 6.02 -12.84 -5.28
N ASP A 78 6.25 -13.97 -5.93
CA ASP A 78 6.83 -15.14 -5.29
C ASP A 78 8.35 -14.95 -5.07
N THR A 79 8.96 -15.83 -4.29
CA THR A 79 10.38 -15.85 -3.92
C THR A 79 11.29 -16.44 -5.00
N ASN A 80 10.75 -16.70 -6.20
CA ASN A 80 11.44 -17.37 -7.31
C ASN A 80 12.51 -16.51 -8.04
N GLY A 81 12.63 -15.22 -7.70
CA GLY A 81 13.75 -14.37 -8.12
C GLY A 81 13.77 -13.97 -9.61
N ASP A 82 12.67 -14.18 -10.34
CA ASP A 82 12.59 -13.87 -11.78
C ASP A 82 12.38 -12.38 -12.10
N GLU A 83 12.24 -11.54 -11.07
CA GLU A 83 11.96 -10.10 -11.17
C GLU A 83 10.63 -9.74 -11.86
N TYR A 84 9.73 -10.70 -12.09
CA TYR A 84 8.42 -10.46 -12.67
C TYR A 84 7.30 -10.77 -11.67
N VAL A 85 6.15 -10.16 -11.90
CA VAL A 85 4.91 -10.38 -11.17
C VAL A 85 3.85 -10.80 -12.18
N SER A 86 3.18 -11.92 -11.89
CA SER A 86 2.06 -12.39 -12.67
C SER A 86 0.85 -11.48 -12.46
N CYS A 87 0.38 -10.87 -13.54
CA CYS A 87 -0.82 -10.05 -13.56
C CYS A 87 -1.82 -10.57 -14.61
N SER A 88 -3.02 -10.01 -14.63
CA SER A 88 -4.04 -10.36 -15.61
C SER A 88 -4.84 -9.14 -16.04
N ALA A 89 -5.25 -9.13 -17.30
CA ALA A 89 -6.09 -8.09 -17.89
C ALA A 89 -7.11 -8.72 -18.86
N ILE A 90 -8.17 -7.99 -19.21
CA ILE A 90 -9.14 -8.37 -20.23
C ILE A 90 -8.79 -7.64 -21.52
N LEU A 91 -8.51 -8.37 -22.59
CA LEU A 91 -8.28 -7.83 -23.93
C LEU A 91 -9.19 -8.57 -24.90
N ASN A 92 -10.02 -7.84 -25.66
CA ASN A 92 -11.00 -8.42 -26.59
C ASN A 92 -11.88 -9.52 -25.94
N ASP A 93 -12.46 -9.22 -24.77
CA ASP A 93 -13.31 -10.12 -23.98
C ASP A 93 -12.63 -11.42 -23.49
N GLN A 94 -11.29 -11.49 -23.55
CA GLN A 94 -10.51 -12.62 -23.06
C GLN A 94 -9.56 -12.21 -21.93
N ILE A 95 -9.42 -13.07 -20.92
CA ILE A 95 -8.43 -12.87 -19.85
C ILE A 95 -7.05 -13.25 -20.38
N VAL A 96 -6.14 -12.28 -20.42
CA VAL A 96 -4.75 -12.46 -20.82
C VAL A 96 -3.83 -12.41 -19.59
N PRO A 97 -2.97 -13.42 -19.38
CA PRO A 97 -1.94 -13.38 -18.35
C PRO A 97 -0.80 -12.47 -18.80
N LEU A 98 -0.32 -11.65 -17.87
CA LEU A 98 0.75 -10.69 -18.06
C LEU A 98 1.92 -11.01 -17.14
N GLU A 99 3.12 -10.83 -17.63
CA GLU A 99 4.32 -10.71 -16.81
C GLU A 99 4.70 -9.23 -16.73
N CYS A 100 4.62 -8.68 -15.53
CA CYS A 100 4.94 -7.29 -15.26
C CYS A 100 6.24 -7.18 -14.48
N GLY A 101 7.15 -6.31 -14.89
CA GLY A 101 8.41 -6.15 -14.16
C GLY A 101 8.17 -5.59 -12.76
N SER A 102 8.99 -6.06 -11.83
CA SER A 102 8.83 -5.84 -10.38
C SER A 102 9.69 -4.71 -9.80
N SER A 103 10.31 -3.89 -10.67
CA SER A 103 11.27 -2.85 -10.31
C SER A 103 11.06 -1.59 -11.13
N ILE A 104 11.40 -0.43 -10.56
CA ILE A 104 11.28 0.88 -11.22
C ILE A 104 12.15 1.02 -12.48
N PHE A 105 13.17 0.17 -12.63
CA PHE A 105 14.05 0.14 -13.80
C PHE A 105 13.54 -0.80 -14.91
N ASN A 106 12.53 -1.63 -14.59
CA ASN A 106 11.89 -2.55 -15.52
C ASN A 106 10.36 -2.41 -15.38
N VAL A 107 9.86 -1.18 -15.49
CA VAL A 107 8.42 -0.94 -15.43
C VAL A 107 7.82 -1.27 -16.80
N GLY A 108 6.86 -2.18 -16.81
CA GLY A 108 6.15 -2.57 -18.02
C GLY A 108 5.61 -3.98 -17.89
N CYS A 109 4.71 -4.33 -18.80
CA CYS A 109 4.17 -5.68 -18.88
C CYS A 109 4.21 -6.20 -20.29
N ARG A 110 4.29 -7.52 -20.40
CA ARG A 110 4.11 -8.25 -21.65
C ARG A 110 3.13 -9.39 -21.45
N ILE A 111 2.44 -9.77 -22.53
CA ILE A 111 1.59 -10.97 -22.51
C ILE A 111 2.48 -12.19 -22.32
N ASN A 112 2.17 -13.01 -21.33
CA ASN A 112 2.80 -14.31 -21.17
C ASN A 112 2.04 -15.34 -22.01
N TYR A 113 2.48 -15.53 -23.26
CA TYR A 113 1.87 -16.51 -24.17
C TYR A 113 2.03 -17.97 -23.70
N GLY A 114 3.02 -18.27 -22.86
CA GLY A 114 3.19 -19.60 -22.26
C GLY A 114 2.08 -19.92 -21.25
N ALA A 115 1.65 -18.93 -20.46
CA ALA A 115 0.50 -19.04 -19.57
C ALA A 115 -0.84 -18.86 -20.29
N ALA A 116 -0.88 -18.06 -21.37
CA ALA A 116 -2.09 -17.83 -22.18
C ALA A 116 -2.46 -19.02 -23.08
N ALA A 117 -1.49 -19.91 -23.38
CA ALA A 117 -1.71 -21.15 -24.11
C ALA A 117 -2.25 -22.30 -23.23
N ALA A 118 -2.33 -22.11 -21.91
CA ALA A 118 -3.03 -23.05 -21.04
C ALA A 118 -4.53 -23.00 -21.35
N PRO A 119 -5.21 -24.14 -21.56
CA PRO A 119 -6.61 -24.14 -21.93
C PRO A 119 -7.44 -23.43 -20.86
N ALA A 120 -8.38 -22.59 -21.29
CA ALA A 120 -9.35 -21.96 -20.40
C ALA A 120 -9.95 -23.03 -19.50
N VAL A 121 -9.77 -22.87 -18.17
CA VAL A 121 -10.34 -23.78 -17.19
C VAL A 121 -11.85 -23.76 -17.41
N ARG A 122 -12.38 -24.86 -17.98
CA ARG A 122 -13.80 -25.00 -18.28
C ARG A 122 -14.56 -24.75 -16.99
N GLN A 123 -15.37 -23.68 -16.97
CA GLN A 123 -16.30 -23.46 -15.87
C GLN A 123 -17.23 -24.68 -15.79
N PRO A 124 -17.43 -25.29 -14.61
CA PRO A 124 -18.45 -26.31 -14.46
C PRO A 124 -19.81 -25.66 -14.77
N LYS A 125 -20.50 -26.22 -15.77
CA LYS A 125 -21.85 -25.81 -16.15
C LYS A 125 -22.79 -26.03 -14.95
N PRO A 126 -23.72 -25.12 -14.64
CA PRO A 126 -24.70 -25.30 -13.57
C PRO A 126 -25.55 -26.56 -13.78
#